data_AF-A0A5E4JG70-F1
#
_entry.id   AF-A0A5E4JG70-F1
#
_cell.length_a   1.000
_cell.length_b   1.000
_cell.length_c   1.000
_cell.angle_alpha   90.00
_cell.angle_beta   90.00
_cell.angle_gamma   90.00
#
_symmetry.space_group_name_H-M   'P 1'
#
loop_
_entity.id
_entity.type
_entity.pdbx_description
1 polymer ?
#
loop_
_entity_poly.entity_id
_entity_poly.type
_entity_poly.pdbx_seq_one_letter_code
_entity_poly.pdbx_strand_id
1 'polypeptide(L)'
;MNLEERIFIIKKDELKRNESELLKYITYLLPKSKDTRNKQEVLQSIQNNYEMVKEYAIGEPINLTLQIDQNNKIYFEFSFTIA
;
A
#
# COMPACT_ATOMS: atom_id res chain seq x y z
N MET A 1 -10.85 -0.16 -18.29
CA MET A 1 -10.58 0.86 -17.25
C MET A 1 -9.08 1.08 -17.22
N ASN A 2 -8.59 2.32 -17.27
CA ASN A 2 -7.17 2.61 -17.03
C ASN A 2 -7.04 3.09 -15.58
N LEU A 3 -6.49 2.23 -14.72
CA LEU A 3 -6.11 2.55 -13.35
C LEU A 3 -4.59 2.74 -13.32
N GLU A 4 -4.10 3.73 -12.57
CA GLU A 4 -2.67 3.83 -12.28
C GLU A 4 -2.42 3.00 -11.02
N GLU A 5 -1.75 1.86 -11.19
CA GLU A 5 -1.49 0.89 -10.13
C GLU A 5 0.02 0.62 -9.97
N ARG A 6 0.42 0.28 -8.75
CA ARG A 6 1.75 -0.28 -8.48
C ARG A 6 1.66 -1.32 -7.37
N ILE A 7 2.27 -2.47 -7.63
CA ILE A 7 2.36 -3.58 -6.69
C ILE A 7 3.74 -3.55 -6.02
N PHE A 8 3.75 -3.66 -4.70
CA PHE A 8 4.94 -3.79 -3.85
C PHE A 8 4.93 -5.18 -3.23
N ILE A 9 6.01 -5.94 -3.42
CA ILE A 9 6.17 -7.26 -2.79
C ILE A 9 6.91 -7.05 -1.46
N ILE A 10 6.21 -7.25 -0.36
CA ILE A 10 6.73 -7.04 0.99
C ILE A 10 6.89 -8.40 1.67
N LYS A 11 8.14 -8.77 1.98
CA LYS A 11 8.39 -9.95 2.81
C LYS A 11 8.03 -9.67 4.26
N LYS A 12 7.83 -10.73 5.04
CA LYS A 12 7.58 -10.64 6.49
C LYS A 12 8.60 -9.71 7.16
N ASP A 13 8.10 -8.78 7.97
CA ASP A 13 8.85 -7.73 8.67
C ASP A 13 9.67 -6.75 7.79
N GLU A 14 9.44 -6.70 6.47
CA GLU A 14 10.16 -5.80 5.55
C GLU A 14 9.39 -4.54 5.14
N LEU A 15 8.18 -4.29 5.68
CA LEU A 15 7.43 -3.07 5.35
C LEU A 15 8.26 -1.81 5.64
N LYS A 16 8.96 -1.79 6.78
CA LYS A 16 9.81 -0.66 7.19
C LYS A 16 10.98 -0.42 6.22
N ARG A 17 11.47 -1.47 5.54
CA ARG A 17 12.51 -1.34 4.50
C ARG A 17 11.95 -0.72 3.22
N ASN A 18 10.67 -0.97 2.92
CA ASN A 18 9.97 -0.45 1.76
C ASN A 18 9.33 0.93 2.00
N GLU A 19 9.33 1.43 3.24
CA GLU A 19 8.66 2.67 3.66
C GLU A 19 9.04 3.89 2.81
N SER A 20 10.32 4.02 2.45
CA SER A 20 10.80 5.13 1.63
C SER A 20 10.23 5.09 0.20
N GLU A 21 10.09 3.90 -0.39
CA GLU A 21 9.50 3.74 -1.72
C GLU A 21 7.98 3.93 -1.69
N LEU A 22 7.32 3.41 -0.66
CA LEU A 22 5.89 3.63 -0.42
C LEU A 22 5.58 5.12 -0.27
N LEU A 23 6.36 5.84 0.54
CA LEU A 23 6.18 7.27 0.74
C LEU A 23 6.39 8.06 -0.56
N LYS A 24 7.38 7.69 -1.38
CA LYS A 24 7.59 8.29 -2.71
C LYS A 24 6.36 8.09 -3.60
N TYR A 25 5.80 6.89 -3.62
CA TYR A 25 4.65 6.59 -4.48
C TYR A 25 3.36 7.26 -3.98
N ILE A 26 3.09 7.25 -2.66
CA ILE A 26 1.98 7.99 -2.06
C ILE A 26 2.10 9.49 -2.38
N THR A 27 3.30 10.05 -2.25
CA THR A 27 3.56 11.47 -2.57
C THR A 27 3.29 11.78 -4.04
N TYR A 28 3.56 10.84 -4.94
CA TYR A 28 3.25 10.97 -6.36
C TYR A 28 1.74 10.88 -6.66
N LEU A 29 1.00 10.05 -5.92
CA LEU A 29 -0.45 9.89 -6.10
C LEU A 29 -1.28 11.04 -5.51
N LEU A 30 -0.85 11.61 -4.37
CA LEU A 30 -1.64 12.61 -3.64
C LEU A 30 -2.01 13.87 -4.41
N PRO A 31 -1.12 14.53 -5.18
CA PRO A 31 -1.49 15.70 -5.98
C PRO A 31 -2.54 15.40 -7.04
N LYS A 32 -2.65 14.13 -7.46
CA LYS A 32 -3.68 13.68 -8.41
C LYS A 32 -4.97 13.31 -7.70
N SER A 33 -4.96 13.18 -6.37
CA SER A 33 -6.02 12.62 -5.54
C SER A 33 -7.01 13.69 -5.07
N LYS A 34 -8.29 13.33 -4.91
CA LYS A 34 -9.30 14.08 -4.13
C LYS A 34 -9.28 13.71 -2.65
N ASP A 35 -8.45 12.74 -2.26
CA ASP A 35 -8.26 12.36 -0.88
C ASP A 35 -7.65 13.52 -0.08
N THR A 36 -8.33 13.91 0.99
CA THR A 36 -7.88 14.99 1.87
C THR A 36 -6.82 14.52 2.87
N ARG A 37 -6.60 13.20 2.98
CA ARG A 37 -5.57 12.63 3.85
C ARG A 37 -4.19 13.05 3.33
N ASN A 38 -3.31 13.39 4.26
CA ASN A 38 -1.92 13.66 3.93
C ASN A 38 -1.12 12.34 3.77
N LYS A 39 0.09 12.44 3.21
CA LYS A 39 0.97 11.29 2.94
C LYS A 39 1.31 10.45 4.17
N GLN A 40 1.42 11.07 5.34
CA GLN A 40 1.73 10.34 6.57
C GLN A 40 0.51 9.55 7.06
N GLU A 41 -0.70 10.10 6.94
CA GLU A 41 -1.95 9.39 7.30
C GLU A 41 -2.18 8.16 6.41
N VAL A 42 -1.92 8.28 5.11
CA VAL A 42 -2.01 7.14 4.18
C VAL A 42 -0.96 6.08 4.52
N LEU A 43 0.29 6.49 4.76
CA LEU A 43 1.36 5.57 5.15
C LEU A 43 1.05 4.86 6.48
N GLN A 44 0.55 5.59 7.47
CA GLN A 44 0.18 5.03 8.77
C GLN A 44 -0.99 4.04 8.64
N SER A 45 -1.96 4.33 7.76
CA SER A 45 -3.06 3.40 7.46
C SER A 45 -2.55 2.09 6.86
N ILE A 46 -1.59 2.18 5.93
CA ILE A 46 -0.93 1.01 5.33
C ILE A 46 -0.15 0.22 6.39
N GLN A 47 0.64 0.90 7.23
CA GLN A 47 1.39 0.26 8.31
C GLN A 47 0.47 -0.48 9.28
N ASN A 48 -0.61 0.15 9.74
CA ASN A 48 -1.56 -0.48 10.65
C ASN A 48 -2.22 -1.72 10.03
N ASN A 49 -2.61 -1.66 8.76
CA ASN A 49 -3.23 -2.80 8.08
C ASN A 49 -2.22 -3.92 7.80
N TYR A 50 -0.99 -3.58 7.45
CA TYR A 50 0.08 -4.57 7.28
C TYR A 50 0.34 -5.35 8.57
N GLU A 51 0.41 -4.66 9.72
CA GLU A 51 0.61 -5.31 11.02
C GLU A 51 -0.50 -6.30 11.35
N MET A 52 -1.73 -6.06 10.89
CA MET A 52 -2.83 -7.03 11.02
C MET A 52 -2.67 -8.21 10.05
N VAL A 53 -2.31 -7.94 8.79
CA VAL A 53 -2.25 -8.96 7.73
C VAL A 53 -1.05 -9.90 7.88
N LYS A 54 0.09 -9.40 8.36
CA LYS A 54 1.35 -10.16 8.46
C LYS A 54 1.27 -11.38 9.39
N GLU A 55 0.36 -11.36 10.37
CA GLU A 55 0.13 -12.49 11.27
C GLU A 55 -0.52 -13.68 10.54
N TYR A 56 -1.22 -13.43 9.43
CA TYR A 56 -1.88 -14.46 8.63
C TYR A 56 -1.01 -14.95 7.46
N ALA A 57 -0.10 -14.11 6.96
CA ALA A 57 0.84 -14.45 5.88
C ALA A 57 2.09 -15.16 6.44
N ILE A 58 1.92 -16.37 6.98
CA ILE A 58 2.98 -17.11 7.66
C ILE A 58 4.02 -17.60 6.65
N GLY A 59 5.14 -16.88 6.54
CA GLY A 59 6.26 -17.24 5.65
C GLY A 59 6.06 -16.83 4.19
N GLU A 60 4.86 -16.36 3.84
CA GLU A 60 4.48 -15.98 2.50
C GLU A 60 4.73 -14.47 2.24
N PRO A 61 5.11 -14.08 1.02
CA PRO A 61 5.20 -12.67 0.66
C PRO A 61 3.81 -12.03 0.63
N ILE A 62 3.73 -10.79 1.11
CA ILE A 62 2.52 -9.98 1.08
C ILE A 62 2.65 -8.98 -0.06
N ASN A 63 1.71 -9.01 -0.99
CA ASN A 63 1.59 -8.02 -2.05
C ASN A 63 0.76 -6.84 -1.55
N LEU A 64 1.34 -5.65 -1.56
CA LEU A 64 0.62 -4.39 -1.37
C LEU A 64 0.38 -3.75 -2.74
N THR A 65 -0.89 -3.66 -3.12
CA THR A 65 -1.31 -2.91 -4.30
C THR A 65 -1.70 -1.50 -3.87
N LEU A 66 -1.08 -0.47 -4.45
CA LEU A 66 -1.49 0.92 -4.33
C LEU A 66 -2.09 1.38 -5.66
N GLN A 67 -3.28 1.94 -5.63
CA GLN A 67 -4.01 2.35 -6.83
C GLN A 67 -4.74 3.67 -6.62
N ILE A 68 -4.88 4.44 -7.70
CA ILE A 68 -5.76 5.62 -7.75
C ILE A 68 -6.88 5.36 -8.76
N ASP A 69 -8.13 5.56 -8.34
CA ASP A 69 -9.29 5.36 -9.22
C ASP A 69 -9.55 6.57 -10.13
N GLN A 70 -10.54 6.44 -11.01
CA GLN A 70 -10.97 7.53 -11.91
C GLN A 70 -11.60 8.72 -11.16
N ASN A 71 -12.03 8.51 -9.92
CA ASN A 71 -12.50 9.57 -9.03
C ASN A 71 -11.34 10.22 -8.25
N ASN A 72 -10.10 9.87 -8.58
CA ASN A 72 -8.90 10.32 -7.90
C ASN A 72 -8.89 9.92 -6.41
N LYS A 73 -9.39 8.74 -6.05
CA LYS A 73 -9.29 8.22 -4.68
C LYS A 73 -8.17 7.20 -4.60
N ILE A 74 -7.34 7.32 -3.56
CA ILE A 74 -6.27 6.37 -3.28
C ILE A 74 -6.85 5.17 -2.53
N TYR A 75 -6.57 3.99 -3.04
CA TYR A 75 -6.88 2.71 -2.39
C TYR A 75 -5.60 1.91 -2.21
N PHE A 76 -5.61 1.06 -1.19
CA PHE A 76 -4.58 0.05 -1.01
C PHE A 76 -5.21 -1.29 -0.68
N GLU A 77 -4.56 -2.36 -1.10
CA GLU A 77 -4.98 -3.74 -0.83
C GLU A 77 -3.76 -4.58 -0.48
N PHE A 78 -3.92 -5.45 0.52
CA PHE A 78 -2.94 -6.48 0.83
C PHE A 78 -3.48 -7.83 0.37
N SER A 79 -2.67 -8.57 -0.41
CA SER A 79 -2.99 -9.92 -0.85
C SER A 79 -1.79 -10.85 -0.63
N PHE A 80 -2.06 -12.10 -0.29
CA PHE A 80 -1.06 -13.15 -0.11
C PHE A 80 -1.71 -14.49 -0.46
N THR A 81 -0.89 -15.48 -0.81
CA THR A 81 -1.38 -16.84 -1.09
C THR A 81 -1.17 -17.69 0.14
N ILE A 82 -2.14 -18.52 0.51
CA ILE A 82 -2.02 -19.50 1.58
C ILE A 82 -1.83 -20.86 0.91
N ALA A 83 -0.76 -21.58 1.28
CA ALA A 83 -0.46 -22.92 0.80
C ALA A 83 -1.33 -24.00 1.46
#